data_AF-A0A097BVG5-F1
#
_entry.id   AF-A0A097BVG5-F1
#
_cell.length_a   1.000
_cell.length_b   1.000
_cell.length_c   1.000
_cell.angle_alpha   90.00
_cell.angle_beta   90.00
_cell.angle_gamma   90.00
#
_symmetry.space_group_name_H-M   'P 1'
#
loop_
_entity.id
_entity.type
_entity.pdbx_description
1 polymer ?
#
loop_
_entity_poly.entity_id
_entity_poly.type
_entity_poly.pdbx_seq_one_letter_code
_entity_poly.pdbx_strand_id
1 'polypeptide(L)'
;AGAEGVPKRLTYDEIQSKTYMEVKGTGTANQCPTIEGGVDSFAFKPGKYNVKKLCLEPTSFTVKAEGVNKNAPPEFQNTKLMTRLTYTLDEIEGPFEVSPDGTVKFVEKDGIDYAAVTVQLPGGERVPFLFTIKQLVATGKPESFGG
;
A
#
# COMPACT_ATOMS: atom_id res chain seq x y z
N ALA A 1 25.97 -3.04 5.15
CA ALA A 1 24.89 -4.04 5.25
C ALA A 1 24.00 -3.82 4.05
N GLY A 2 24.40 -4.28 2.87
CA GLY A 2 24.39 -5.69 2.50
C GLY A 2 23.00 -5.92 1.93
N ALA A 3 22.87 -5.78 0.61
CA ALA A 3 21.62 -5.97 -0.10
C ALA A 3 21.24 -7.45 -0.04
N GLU A 4 20.70 -7.89 1.09
CA GLU A 4 19.82 -9.04 1.11
C GLU A 4 18.63 -8.64 0.23
N GLY A 5 18.38 -9.43 -0.81
CA GLY A 5 17.33 -9.15 -1.78
C GLY A 5 15.97 -8.97 -1.10
N VAL A 6 15.02 -8.34 -1.81
CA VAL A 6 13.65 -8.19 -1.32
C VAL A 6 13.15 -9.57 -0.86
N PRO A 7 12.77 -9.74 0.43
CA PRO A 7 12.36 -11.04 0.94
C PRO A 7 11.11 -11.54 0.21
N LYS A 8 10.95 -12.86 0.15
CA LYS A 8 9.72 -13.48 -0.38
C LYS A 8 8.53 -12.94 0.43
N ARG A 9 7.47 -12.52 -0.26
CA ARG A 9 6.19 -12.23 0.39
C ARG A 9 5.61 -13.52 0.97
N LEU A 10 5.07 -13.41 2.17
CA LEU A 10 4.57 -14.53 2.96
C LEU A 10 3.06 -14.37 3.17
N THR A 11 2.38 -15.49 3.42
CA THR A 11 1.01 -15.48 3.92
C THR A 11 0.93 -14.91 5.34
N TYR A 12 -0.26 -14.50 5.76
CA TYR A 12 -0.47 -14.00 7.11
C TYR A 12 -0.09 -15.05 8.17
N ASP A 13 -0.46 -16.31 7.97
CA ASP A 13 -0.15 -17.40 8.90
C ASP A 13 1.35 -17.67 9.01
N GLU A 14 2.08 -17.61 7.89
CA GLU A 14 3.54 -17.71 7.89
C GLU A 14 4.19 -16.55 8.66
N ILE A 15 3.68 -15.32 8.52
CA ILE A 15 4.17 -14.16 9.29
C ILE A 15 3.92 -14.38 10.78
N GLN A 16 2.72 -14.85 11.15
CA GLN A 16 2.35 -15.11 12.55
C GLN A 16 3.13 -16.28 13.17
N SER A 17 3.63 -17.20 12.36
CA SER A 17 4.50 -18.30 12.82
C SER A 17 5.91 -17.84 13.21
N LYS A 18 6.32 -16.64 12.78
CA LYS A 18 7.64 -16.08 13.07
C LYS A 18 7.63 -15.28 14.36
N THR A 19 8.71 -15.39 15.10
CA THR A 19 9.00 -14.51 16.23
C THR A 19 9.45 -13.14 15.73
N TYR A 20 9.29 -12.12 16.57
CA TYR A 20 9.79 -10.78 16.29
C TYR A 20 11.27 -10.76 15.90
N MET A 21 12.10 -11.58 16.56
CA MET A 21 13.55 -11.63 16.27
C MET A 21 13.88 -12.23 14.90
N GLU A 22 13.03 -13.11 14.37
CA GLU A 22 13.18 -13.66 13.02
C GLU A 22 12.74 -12.69 11.92
N VAL A 23 11.85 -11.75 12.24
CA VAL A 23 11.37 -10.71 11.31
C VAL A 23 12.26 -9.47 11.35
N LYS A 24 12.87 -9.18 12.51
CA LYS A 24 13.66 -7.97 12.73
C LYS A 24 14.85 -7.90 11.77
N GLY A 25 14.84 -6.87 10.91
CA GLY A 25 15.95 -6.57 10.01
C GLY A 25 15.88 -7.25 8.64
N THR A 26 14.95 -8.18 8.42
CA THR A 26 14.78 -8.87 7.13
C THR A 26 14.07 -8.00 6.07
N GLY A 27 13.30 -7.02 6.54
CA GLY A 27 12.42 -6.20 5.70
C GLY A 27 11.02 -6.76 5.49
N THR A 28 10.73 -7.99 5.96
CA THR A 28 9.41 -8.63 5.85
C THR A 28 8.31 -7.83 6.55
N ALA A 29 8.62 -7.12 7.64
CA ALA A 29 7.66 -6.27 8.36
C ALA A 29 7.11 -5.08 7.54
N ASN A 30 7.75 -4.73 6.41
CA ASN A 30 7.27 -3.67 5.52
C ASN A 30 6.57 -4.26 4.27
N GLN A 31 6.20 -5.54 4.28
CA GLN A 31 5.48 -6.19 3.19
C GLN A 31 4.06 -6.54 3.60
N CYS A 32 3.13 -6.48 2.66
CA CYS A 32 1.78 -6.96 2.91
C CYS A 32 1.72 -8.49 2.82
N PRO A 33 0.89 -9.15 3.66
CA PRO A 33 0.62 -10.56 3.50
C PRO A 33 0.03 -10.88 2.14
N THR A 34 0.46 -11.97 1.53
CA THR A 34 -0.13 -12.50 0.30
C THR A 34 -1.14 -13.60 0.59
N ILE A 35 -2.05 -13.83 -0.35
CA ILE A 35 -2.95 -14.98 -0.30
C ILE A 35 -2.33 -16.07 -1.17
N GLU A 36 -1.88 -17.17 -0.55
CA GLU A 36 -1.51 -18.39 -1.29
C GLU A 36 -2.74 -19.29 -1.39
N GLY A 37 -3.13 -19.63 -2.61
CA GLY A 37 -4.44 -20.23 -2.88
C GLY A 37 -5.58 -19.21 -2.84
N GLY A 38 -6.82 -19.67 -2.94
CA GLY A 38 -8.02 -18.81 -2.92
C GLY A 38 -8.77 -18.76 -4.23
N VAL A 39 -9.55 -17.69 -4.42
CA VAL A 39 -10.41 -17.46 -5.59
C VAL A 39 -10.03 -16.11 -6.21
N ASP A 40 -9.88 -16.07 -7.53
CA ASP A 40 -9.43 -14.88 -8.27
C ASP A 40 -10.48 -13.76 -8.35
N SER A 41 -11.70 -14.01 -7.88
CA SER A 41 -12.82 -13.07 -7.95
C SER A 41 -13.37 -12.73 -6.56
N PHE A 42 -13.97 -11.54 -6.47
CA PHE A 42 -14.63 -11.09 -5.27
C PHE A 42 -15.95 -11.84 -5.06
N ALA A 43 -15.92 -12.86 -4.19
CA ALA A 43 -17.05 -13.77 -3.95
C ALA A 43 -17.72 -13.60 -2.57
N PHE A 44 -17.65 -12.40 -1.99
CA PHE A 44 -18.28 -12.10 -0.71
C PHE A 44 -19.79 -11.91 -0.88
N LYS A 45 -20.56 -12.39 0.10
CA LYS A 45 -22.02 -12.18 0.12
C LYS A 45 -22.32 -10.70 0.45
N PRO A 46 -23.46 -10.16 -0.01
CA PRO A 46 -23.93 -8.86 0.45
C PRO A 46 -24.06 -8.85 1.98
N GLY A 47 -23.60 -7.77 2.62
CA GLY A 47 -23.55 -7.68 4.07
C GLY A 47 -22.57 -6.62 4.59
N LYS A 48 -22.53 -6.49 5.91
CA LYS A 48 -21.60 -5.60 6.61
C LYS A 48 -20.44 -6.40 7.17
N TYR A 49 -19.24 -5.99 6.82
CA TYR A 49 -17.98 -6.54 7.26
C TYR A 49 -17.16 -5.46 7.97
N ASN A 50 -16.11 -5.88 8.66
CA ASN A 50 -15.07 -4.99 9.17
C ASN A 50 -13.73 -5.47 8.64
N VAL A 51 -13.03 -4.57 7.96
CA VAL A 51 -11.63 -4.77 7.60
C VAL A 51 -10.80 -4.59 8.86
N LYS A 52 -9.85 -5.50 9.10
CA LYS A 52 -9.00 -5.50 10.32
C LYS A 52 -7.53 -5.23 10.06
N LYS A 53 -7.01 -5.63 8.90
CA LYS A 53 -5.58 -5.56 8.58
C LYS A 53 -5.41 -5.18 7.13
N LEU A 54 -5.97 -4.04 6.74
CA LEU A 54 -5.69 -3.48 5.43
C LEU A 54 -4.23 -3.01 5.42
N CYS A 55 -3.45 -3.61 4.54
CA CYS A 55 -2.07 -3.24 4.30
C CYS A 55 -1.92 -2.73 2.86
N LEU A 56 -1.18 -1.64 2.67
CA LEU A 56 -0.84 -1.07 1.38
C LEU A 56 0.68 -0.94 1.26
N GLU A 57 1.27 -1.78 0.41
CA GLU A 57 2.70 -1.80 0.09
C GLU A 57 2.93 -1.21 -1.31
N PRO A 58 3.26 0.09 -1.41
CA PRO A 58 3.69 0.70 -2.67
C PRO A 58 4.84 -0.06 -3.34
N THR A 59 4.67 -0.37 -4.62
CA THR A 59 5.72 -0.99 -5.46
C THR A 59 6.49 0.04 -6.28
N SER A 60 5.90 1.22 -6.52
CA SER A 60 6.56 2.33 -7.19
C SER A 60 6.03 3.67 -6.69
N PHE A 61 6.91 4.67 -6.70
CA PHE A 61 6.56 6.07 -6.49
C PHE A 61 7.03 6.85 -7.71
N THR A 62 6.08 7.48 -8.39
CA THR A 62 6.35 8.40 -9.49
C THR A 62 5.92 9.80 -9.08
N VAL A 63 6.73 10.79 -9.47
CA VAL A 63 6.45 12.20 -9.16
C VAL A 63 6.32 12.95 -10.46
N LYS A 64 5.23 13.71 -10.60
CA LYS A 64 5.02 14.57 -11.76
C LYS A 64 5.94 15.79 -11.62
N ALA A 65 6.92 15.89 -12.51
CA ALA A 65 7.89 16.98 -12.52
C ALA A 65 7.85 17.69 -13.88
N GLU A 66 8.33 18.94 -13.91
CA GLU A 66 8.43 19.70 -15.16
C GLU A 66 9.32 18.95 -16.18
N GLY A 67 8.94 19.05 -17.46
CA GLY A 67 9.67 18.39 -18.53
C GLY A 67 11.07 19.00 -18.71
N VAL A 68 12.05 18.16 -19.07
CA VAL A 68 13.44 18.59 -19.31
C VAL A 68 13.55 19.58 -20.48
N ASN A 69 12.58 19.55 -21.40
CA ASN A 69 12.49 20.47 -22.54
C ASN A 69 11.61 21.68 -22.21
N LYS A 70 12.06 22.89 -22.58
CA LYS A 70 11.21 24.09 -22.57
C LYS A 70 9.94 23.82 -23.38
N ASN A 71 8.78 23.92 -22.74
CA ASN A 71 7.42 23.70 -23.28
C ASN A 71 6.90 22.25 -23.34
N ALA A 72 7.59 21.26 -22.75
CA ALA A 72 7.01 19.93 -22.58
C ALA A 72 6.00 19.92 -21.41
N PRO A 73 4.86 19.21 -21.53
CA PRO A 73 3.95 19.03 -20.40
C PRO A 73 4.66 18.29 -19.26
N PRO A 74 4.28 18.52 -17.99
CA PRO A 74 4.87 17.78 -16.88
C PRO A 74 4.49 16.30 -16.95
N GLU A 75 5.46 15.41 -16.73
CA GLU A 75 5.31 13.96 -16.83
C GLU A 75 5.70 13.29 -15.51
N PHE A 76 5.13 12.11 -15.26
CA PHE A 76 5.49 11.29 -14.11
C PHE A 76 6.86 10.65 -14.35
N GLN A 77 7.81 11.00 -13.50
CA GLN A 77 9.17 10.47 -13.56
C GLN A 77 9.35 9.39 -12.48
N ASN A 78 10.12 8.36 -12.82
CA ASN A 78 10.53 7.34 -11.86
C ASN A 78 11.45 7.96 -10.82
N THR A 79 11.28 7.55 -9.56
CA THR A 79 12.05 8.10 -8.43
C THR A 79 12.83 7.02 -7.69
N LYS A 80 13.80 7.44 -6.88
CA LYS A 80 14.53 6.57 -5.95
C LYS A 80 14.07 6.84 -4.53
N LEU A 81 13.62 5.80 -3.84
CA LEU A 81 13.20 5.88 -2.45
C LEU A 81 14.39 6.17 -1.52
N MET A 82 14.27 7.18 -0.64
CA MET A 82 15.34 7.60 0.27
C MET A 82 15.11 7.17 1.73
N THR A 83 13.86 6.88 2.10
CA THR A 83 13.43 6.65 3.49
C THR A 83 13.53 5.20 3.95
N ARG A 84 14.08 4.30 3.11
CA ARG A 84 14.16 2.85 3.38
C ARG A 84 12.76 2.25 3.56
N LEU A 85 12.63 1.16 4.32
CA LEU A 85 11.41 0.36 4.49
C LEU A 85 10.48 0.96 5.57
N THR A 86 9.95 2.15 5.31
CA THR A 86 9.07 2.88 6.24
C THR A 86 7.83 3.46 5.55
N TYR A 87 7.39 2.84 4.46
CA TYR A 87 6.39 3.42 3.54
C TYR A 87 5.10 2.60 3.43
N THR A 88 5.07 1.40 3.98
CA THR A 88 3.88 0.55 3.97
C THR A 88 2.89 1.03 5.01
N LEU A 89 1.62 1.12 4.63
CA LEU A 89 0.51 1.35 5.55
C LEU A 89 0.01 -0.01 6.03
N ASP A 90 -0.30 -0.15 7.30
CA ASP A 90 -0.67 -1.45 7.89
C ASP A 90 -1.62 -1.28 9.07
N GLU A 91 -2.24 -2.41 9.46
CA GLU A 91 -3.21 -2.50 10.55
C GLU A 91 -4.37 -1.50 10.42
N ILE A 92 -4.74 -1.16 9.19
CA ILE A 92 -5.86 -0.27 8.92
C ILE A 92 -7.17 -1.03 9.11
N GLU A 93 -8.07 -0.43 9.88
CA GLU A 93 -9.40 -0.95 10.19
C GLU A 93 -10.50 -0.05 9.66
N GLY A 94 -11.67 -0.64 9.41
CA GLY A 94 -12.84 0.13 9.00
C GLY A 94 -14.03 -0.70 8.55
N PRO A 95 -15.26 -0.15 8.59
CA PRO A 95 -16.43 -0.81 8.06
C PRO A 95 -16.30 -0.99 6.55
N PHE A 96 -16.74 -2.16 6.08
CA PHE A 96 -16.76 -2.54 4.67
C PHE A 96 -18.11 -3.15 4.34
N GLU A 97 -18.90 -2.44 3.54
CA GLU A 97 -20.23 -2.87 3.14
C GLU A 97 -20.21 -3.42 1.72
N VAL A 98 -20.80 -4.59 1.54
CA VAL A 98 -21.04 -5.19 0.23
C VAL A 98 -22.52 -5.08 -0.08
N SER A 99 -22.85 -4.33 -1.11
CA SER A 99 -24.22 -4.10 -1.54
C SER A 99 -24.76 -5.28 -2.37
N PRO A 100 -26.10 -5.48 -2.42
CA PRO A 100 -26.71 -6.53 -3.25
C PRO A 100 -26.44 -6.40 -4.75
N ASP A 101 -26.11 -5.20 -5.23
CA ASP A 101 -25.74 -4.91 -6.63
C ASP A 101 -24.26 -5.21 -6.94
N GLY A 102 -23.51 -5.74 -5.96
CA GLY A 102 -22.09 -6.07 -6.08
C GLY A 102 -21.15 -4.89 -5.84
N THR A 103 -21.66 -3.69 -5.53
CA THR A 103 -20.81 -2.56 -5.14
C THR A 103 -20.27 -2.72 -3.72
N VAL A 104 -19.12 -2.10 -3.47
CA VAL A 104 -18.48 -2.09 -2.15
C VAL A 104 -18.32 -0.66 -1.66
N LYS A 105 -18.35 -0.50 -0.35
CA LYS A 105 -18.02 0.74 0.35
C LYS A 105 -17.10 0.45 1.51
N PHE A 106 -15.87 0.94 1.42
CA PHE A 106 -14.90 0.95 2.51
C PHE A 106 -14.84 2.34 3.14
N VAL A 107 -14.79 2.41 4.46
CA VAL A 107 -14.50 3.66 5.17
C VAL A 107 -13.35 3.41 6.13
N GLU A 108 -12.22 4.08 5.91
CA GLU A 108 -11.08 4.07 6.81
C GLU A 108 -11.45 4.70 8.16
N LYS A 109 -10.93 4.16 9.27
CA LYS A 109 -11.22 4.62 10.63
C LYS A 109 -9.99 4.79 11.51
N ASP A 110 -9.12 3.78 11.53
CA ASP A 110 -7.95 3.75 12.39
C ASP A 110 -6.86 2.87 11.77
N GLY A 111 -5.66 2.93 12.34
CA GLY A 111 -4.49 2.16 11.95
C GLY A 111 -3.31 3.05 11.55
N ILE A 112 -2.29 2.42 10.95
CA ILE A 112 -1.12 3.14 10.41
C ILE A 112 -1.45 3.57 8.98
N ASP A 113 -2.28 4.60 8.88
CA ASP A 113 -2.91 5.14 7.67
C ASP A 113 -2.12 6.29 7.01
N TYR A 114 -0.91 6.58 7.49
CA TYR A 114 0.03 7.50 6.87
C TYR A 114 1.49 7.09 7.08
N ALA A 115 2.33 7.37 6.09
CA ALA A 115 3.77 7.16 6.13
C ALA A 115 4.50 8.37 5.52
N ALA A 116 5.50 8.88 6.24
CA ALA A 116 6.34 9.96 5.73
C ALA A 116 7.37 9.38 4.76
N VAL A 117 7.26 9.75 3.49
CA VAL A 117 8.10 9.24 2.40
C VAL A 117 8.91 10.38 1.81
N THR A 118 10.17 10.10 1.50
CA THR A 118 10.99 10.98 0.66
C THR A 118 11.54 10.16 -0.49
N VAL A 119 11.36 10.69 -1.69
CA VAL A 119 11.93 10.14 -2.92
C VAL A 119 12.86 11.15 -3.56
N GLN A 120 13.76 10.66 -4.41
CA GLN A 120 14.70 11.46 -5.16
C GLN A 120 14.38 11.36 -6.65
N LEU A 121 14.19 12.51 -7.28
CA LEU A 121 14.02 12.64 -8.74
C LEU A 121 15.37 12.46 -9.46
N PRO A 122 15.35 12.12 -10.75
CA PRO A 122 16.52 12.29 -11.62
C PRO A 122 17.06 13.72 -11.50
N GLY A 123 18.37 13.89 -11.35
CA GLY A 123 18.99 15.20 -11.09
C GLY A 123 19.20 15.52 -9.60
N GLY A 124 18.68 14.70 -8.69
CA GLY A 124 19.07 14.70 -7.28
C GLY A 124 18.13 15.48 -6.35
N GLU A 125 17.13 16.15 -6.88
CA GLU A 125 16.07 16.81 -6.12
C GLU A 125 15.31 15.81 -5.25
N ARG A 126 14.99 16.20 -4.01
CA ARG A 126 14.27 15.37 -3.05
C ARG A 126 12.88 15.91 -2.82
N VAL A 127 11.89 15.05 -2.96
CA VAL A 127 10.48 15.37 -2.79
C VAL A 127 9.96 14.60 -1.57
N PRO A 128 9.75 15.27 -0.43
CA PRO A 128 9.06 14.70 0.71
C PRO A 128 7.54 14.77 0.51
N PHE A 129 6.83 13.70 0.87
CA PHE A 129 5.37 13.66 0.87
C PHE A 129 4.87 12.68 1.93
N LEU A 130 3.58 12.79 2.27
CA LEU A 130 2.91 11.85 3.14
C LEU A 130 2.11 10.87 2.25
N PHE A 131 2.51 9.61 2.21
CA PHE A 131 1.67 8.56 1.62
C PHE A 131 0.58 8.24 2.64
N THR A 132 -0.69 8.53 2.34
CA THR A 132 -1.78 8.40 3.31
C THR A 132 -3.10 8.05 2.65
N ILE A 133 -3.95 7.37 3.39
CA ILE A 133 -5.36 7.12 3.07
C ILE A 133 -6.30 7.60 4.19
N LYS A 134 -5.85 8.55 5.02
CA LYS A 134 -6.64 9.14 6.10
C LYS A 134 -8.01 9.57 5.62
N GLN A 135 -9.05 9.17 6.34
CA GLN A 135 -10.45 9.50 6.08
C GLN A 135 -10.96 9.03 4.71
N LEU A 136 -10.33 8.00 4.12
CA LEU A 136 -10.75 7.43 2.84
C LEU A 136 -12.17 6.87 2.94
N VAL A 137 -13.01 7.28 1.99
CA VAL A 137 -14.33 6.69 1.72
C VAL A 137 -14.31 6.14 0.30
N ALA A 138 -13.90 4.88 0.15
CA ALA A 138 -13.78 4.27 -1.16
C ALA A 138 -15.06 3.54 -1.55
N THR A 139 -15.60 3.84 -2.74
CA THR A 139 -16.83 3.25 -3.27
C THR A 139 -16.66 2.83 -4.72
N GLY A 140 -17.40 1.80 -5.15
CA GLY A 140 -17.38 1.35 -6.53
C GLY A 140 -17.55 -0.15 -6.62
N LYS A 141 -17.15 -0.73 -7.75
CA LYS A 141 -17.13 -2.19 -7.88
C LYS A 141 -15.80 -2.76 -7.39
N PRO A 142 -15.75 -4.02 -6.93
CA PRO A 142 -14.50 -4.64 -6.50
C PRO A 142 -13.37 -4.58 -7.52
N GLU A 143 -13.68 -4.56 -8.82
CA GLU A 143 -12.66 -4.45 -9.89
C GLU A 143 -12.05 -3.04 -9.99
N SER A 144 -12.79 -2.02 -9.56
CA SER A 144 -12.35 -0.62 -9.56
C SER A 144 -13.26 0.19 -8.63
N PHE A 145 -12.77 0.43 -7.41
CA PHE A 145 -13.39 1.32 -6.43
C PHE A 145 -12.40 2.40 -6.05
N GLY A 146 -12.91 3.59 -5.72
CA GLY A 146 -12.10 4.77 -5.44
C GLY A 146 -12.81 5.75 -4.52
N GLY A 147 -12.07 6.72 -3.99
CA GLY A 147 -12.54 7.72 -3.03
C GLY A 147 -11.64 8.94 -3.01
#